data_AF-A0A7V9KRX7-F1
#
_entry.id   AF-A0A7V9KRX7-F1
#
_cell.length_a   1.000
_cell.length_b   1.000
_cell.length_c   1.000
_cell.angle_alpha   90.00
_cell.angle_beta   90.00
_cell.angle_gamma   90.00
#
_symmetry.space_group_name_H-M   'P 1'
#
loop_
_entity.id
_entity.type
_entity.pdbx_description
1 polymer ?
#
loop_
_entity_poly.entity_id
_entity_poly.type
_entity_poly.pdbx_seq_one_letter_code
_entity_poly.pdbx_strand_id
1 'polypeptide(L)'
;MLPDSRFWHVTLTLGGVAHDAASVKAALHRLGVQHAFLHSMRYSAQRAEIRYWEEAEEMLDAAVLALRVWPDHRQSADLPTWQVIGLEILERAMFTSRSDSWTPPVVGVNRPAPVPF
;
A
#
# COMPACT_ATOMS: atom_id res chain seq x y z
N MET A 1 31.51 2.98 -0.37
CA MET A 1 30.32 3.82 -0.60
C MET A 1 29.16 2.86 -0.50
N LEU A 2 28.36 2.92 0.59
CA LEU A 2 27.09 2.18 0.60
C LEU A 2 26.27 2.74 -0.59
N PRO A 3 25.61 1.91 -1.40
CA PRO A 3 24.71 2.43 -2.42
C PRO A 3 23.76 3.42 -1.73
N ASP A 4 23.48 4.57 -2.37
CA ASP A 4 22.42 5.46 -1.89
C ASP A 4 21.13 4.63 -1.84
N SER A 5 20.67 4.30 -0.63
CA SER A 5 19.48 3.49 -0.48
C SER A 5 18.31 4.16 -1.19
N ARG A 6 17.66 3.42 -2.09
CA ARG A 6 16.50 3.91 -2.83
C ARG A 6 15.27 3.85 -1.92
N PHE A 7 14.48 4.91 -1.98
CA PHE A 7 13.21 5.00 -1.27
C PHE A 7 12.03 4.85 -2.23
N TRP A 8 11.10 3.99 -1.86
CA TRP A 8 9.90 3.65 -2.61
C TRP A 8 8.67 4.11 -1.83
N HIS A 9 7.79 4.87 -2.46
CA HIS A 9 6.50 5.19 -1.85
C HIS A 9 5.58 3.98 -2.00
N VAL A 10 5.13 3.44 -0.87
CA VAL A 10 4.24 2.28 -0.80
C VAL A 10 2.84 2.74 -0.40
N THR A 11 1.83 2.26 -1.12
CA THR A 11 0.43 2.28 -0.67
C THR A 11 -0.07 0.84 -0.53
N LEU A 12 -0.26 0.40 0.71
CA LEU A 12 -0.80 -0.91 1.03
C LEU A 12 -2.28 -0.79 1.35
N THR A 13 -3.12 -1.53 0.63
CA THR A 13 -4.57 -1.58 0.87
C THR A 13 -4.97 -2.91 1.47
N LEU A 14 -5.68 -2.86 2.60
CA LEU A 14 -6.15 -4.01 3.35
C LEU A 14 -7.67 -4.04 3.36
N GLY A 15 -8.26 -5.24 3.34
CA GLY A 15 -9.69 -5.40 3.44
C GLY A 15 -10.14 -6.73 4.04
N GLY A 16 -11.34 -6.75 4.59
CA GLY A 16 -11.97 -7.94 5.12
C GLY A 16 -13.25 -7.65 5.90
N VAL A 17 -13.59 -8.54 6.83
CA VAL A 17 -14.82 -8.48 7.65
C VAL A 17 -14.87 -7.20 8.47
N ALA A 18 -16.07 -6.65 8.70
CA ALA A 18 -16.23 -5.41 9.45
C ALA A 18 -15.73 -5.52 10.90
N HIS A 19 -15.00 -4.51 11.35
CA HIS A 19 -14.56 -4.31 12.73
C HIS A 19 -14.98 -2.92 13.24
N ASP A 20 -15.09 -2.80 14.57
CA ASP A 20 -15.34 -1.52 15.22
C ASP A 20 -14.23 -0.50 14.89
N ALA A 21 -14.65 0.74 14.61
CA ALA A 21 -13.73 1.79 14.15
C ALA A 21 -12.73 2.23 15.24
N ALA A 22 -13.10 2.17 16.53
CA ALA A 22 -12.20 2.53 17.62
C ALA A 22 -11.14 1.45 17.83
N SER A 23 -11.51 0.18 17.73
CA SER A 23 -10.58 -0.95 17.77
C SER A 23 -9.59 -0.89 16.60
N VAL A 24 -10.07 -0.65 15.38
CA VAL A 24 -9.21 -0.47 14.19
C VAL A 24 -8.25 0.69 14.38
N LYS A 25 -8.72 1.84 14.90
CA LYS A 25 -7.86 3.00 15.20
C LYS A 25 -6.74 2.65 16.18
N ALA A 26 -7.07 1.97 17.27
CA ALA A 26 -6.10 1.58 18.30
C ALA A 26 -5.05 0.61 17.73
N ALA A 27 -5.48 -0.35 16.92
CA ALA A 27 -4.60 -1.31 16.26
C ALA A 27 -3.64 -0.63 15.27
N LEU A 28 -4.15 0.26 14.43
CA LEU A 28 -3.32 1.04 13.50
C LEU A 28 -2.34 1.98 14.22
N HIS A 29 -2.73 2.55 15.36
CA HIS A 29 -1.82 3.32 16.19
C HIS A 29 -0.65 2.46 16.69
N ARG A 30 -0.91 1.23 17.17
CA ARG A 30 0.15 0.29 17.59
C ARG A 30 1.06 -0.09 16.43
N LEU A 31 0.48 -0.36 15.26
CA LEU A 31 1.25 -0.64 14.05
C LEU A 31 2.20 0.53 13.72
N GLY A 32 1.74 1.77 13.81
CA GLY A 32 2.59 2.94 13.57
C GLY A 32 3.68 3.19 14.60
N VAL A 33 3.55 2.64 15.81
CA VAL A 33 4.66 2.61 16.78
C VAL A 33 5.68 1.52 16.42
N GLN A 34 5.22 0.40 15.86
CA GLN A 34 6.05 -0.76 15.53
C GLN A 34 6.77 -0.62 14.17
N HIS A 35 6.19 0.12 13.23
CA HIS A 35 6.74 0.35 11.90
C HIS A 35 7.07 1.83 11.71
N ALA A 36 8.36 2.16 11.73
CA ALA A 36 8.85 3.52 11.48
C ALA A 36 8.53 3.98 10.04
N PHE A 37 8.58 5.30 9.79
CA PHE A 37 8.42 5.94 8.46
C PHE A 37 7.02 5.93 7.84
N LEU A 38 5.95 5.78 8.63
CA LEU A 38 4.58 5.98 8.14
C LEU A 38 4.33 7.43 7.73
N HIS A 39 3.82 7.63 6.52
CA HIS A 39 3.41 8.93 6.01
C HIS A 39 1.96 9.24 6.38
N SER A 40 1.04 8.30 6.15
CA SER A 40 -0.37 8.44 6.55
C SER A 40 -1.07 7.09 6.62
N MET A 41 -2.16 7.05 7.39
CA MET A 41 -3.07 5.90 7.43
C MET A 41 -4.51 6.39 7.33
N ARG A 42 -5.32 5.67 6.56
CA ARG A 42 -6.77 5.90 6.44
C ARG A 42 -7.48 4.58 6.71
N TYR A 43 -8.64 4.63 7.35
CA TYR A 43 -9.38 3.42 7.65
C TYR A 43 -10.88 3.65 7.66
N SER A 44 -11.60 2.54 7.48
CA SER A 44 -13.03 2.39 7.67
C SER A 44 -13.29 1.09 8.42
N ALA A 45 -14.56 0.72 8.60
CA ALA A 45 -14.93 -0.52 9.29
C ALA A 45 -14.41 -1.79 8.59
N GLN A 46 -14.08 -1.76 7.29
CA GLN A 46 -13.73 -2.97 6.51
C GLN A 46 -12.44 -2.83 5.71
N ARG A 47 -11.81 -1.65 5.75
CA ARG A 47 -10.68 -1.32 4.88
C ARG A 47 -9.69 -0.44 5.64
N ALA A 48 -8.41 -0.65 5.36
CA ALA A 48 -7.36 0.30 5.70
C ALA A 48 -6.47 0.55 4.50
N GLU A 49 -5.89 1.74 4.47
CA GLU A 49 -4.84 2.12 3.55
C GLU A 49 -3.69 2.70 4.35
N ILE A 50 -2.50 2.15 4.14
CA ILE A 50 -1.27 2.54 4.80
C ILE A 50 -0.32 3.09 3.74
N ARG A 51 0.20 4.30 3.96
CA ARG A 51 1.16 4.95 3.07
C ARG A 51 2.45 5.25 3.81
N TYR A 52 3.57 4.87 3.22
CA TYR A 52 4.88 5.03 3.85
C TYR A 52 6.01 4.98 2.82
N TRP A 53 7.23 5.29 3.26
CA TRP A 53 8.44 5.14 2.45
C TRP A 53 9.17 3.88 2.87
N GLU A 54 9.44 3.01 1.91
CA GLU A 54 10.20 1.77 2.10
C GLU A 54 11.62 1.95 1.54
N GLU A 55 12.60 1.51 2.31
CA GLU A 55 14.00 1.52 1.91
C GLU A 55 14.36 0.16 1.32
N ALA A 56 14.68 0.11 0.03
CA ALA A 56 15.04 -1.13 -0.65
C ALA A 56 15.86 -0.87 -1.90
N GLU A 57 16.73 -1.80 -2.27
CA GLU A 57 17.55 -1.70 -3.48
C GLU A 57 16.68 -1.73 -4.74
N GLU A 58 15.76 -2.71 -4.81
CA GLU A 58 14.87 -2.90 -5.95
C GLU A 58 13.38 -2.75 -5.59
N MET A 59 12.56 -2.43 -6.59
CA MET A 59 11.10 -2.33 -6.43
C MET A 59 10.48 -3.62 -5.89
N LEU A 60 11.02 -4.77 -6.33
CA LEU A 60 10.54 -6.08 -5.91
C LEU A 60 10.80 -6.33 -4.43
N ASP A 61 11.96 -5.91 -3.91
CA ASP A 61 12.29 -6.05 -2.50
C ASP A 61 11.36 -5.20 -1.64
N ALA A 62 11.10 -3.95 -2.06
CA ALA A 62 10.09 -3.10 -1.42
C ALA A 62 8.70 -3.76 -1.43
N ALA A 63 8.33 -4.46 -2.51
CA ALA A 63 7.07 -5.19 -2.57
C ALA A 63 6.98 -6.33 -1.56
N VAL A 64 8.04 -7.14 -1.47
CA VAL A 64 8.09 -8.26 -0.53
C VAL A 64 8.02 -7.76 0.92
N LEU A 65 8.74 -6.69 1.25
CA LEU A 65 8.67 -6.04 2.56
C LEU A 65 7.25 -5.51 2.86
N ALA A 66 6.66 -4.78 1.92
CA ALA A 66 5.31 -4.23 2.05
C ALA A 66 4.23 -5.29 2.30
N LEU A 67 4.29 -6.41 1.57
CA LEU A 67 3.33 -7.51 1.72
C LEU A 67 3.43 -8.21 3.09
N ARG A 68 4.57 -8.07 3.78
CA ARG A 68 4.82 -8.66 5.10
C ARG A 68 4.39 -7.76 6.26
N VAL A 69 4.29 -6.45 6.07
CA VAL A 69 3.93 -5.50 7.13
C VAL A 69 2.68 -5.94 7.91
N TRP A 70 1.60 -6.26 7.20
CA TRP A 70 0.35 -6.65 7.85
C TRP A 70 0.42 -8.01 8.57
N PRO A 71 0.80 -9.12 7.92
CA PRO A 71 0.86 -10.42 8.58
C PRO A 71 1.85 -10.48 9.74
N ASP A 72 3.01 -9.82 9.62
CA ASP A 72 4.05 -9.85 10.65
C ASP A 72 3.63 -9.09 11.91
N HIS A 73 2.82 -8.05 11.78
CA HIS A 73 2.35 -7.24 12.91
C HIS A 73 0.93 -7.59 13.37
N ARG A 74 0.27 -8.58 12.74
CA ARG A 74 -1.14 -8.88 13.02
C ARG A 74 -1.39 -9.17 14.50
N GLN A 75 -0.54 -9.98 15.10
CA GLN A 75 -0.69 -10.36 16.50
C GLN A 75 -0.16 -9.25 17.43
N SER A 76 0.99 -8.65 17.13
CA SER A 76 1.64 -7.66 17.99
C SER A 76 0.90 -6.33 18.06
N ALA A 77 0.19 -5.94 17.00
CA ALA A 77 -0.62 -4.74 16.94
C ALA A 77 -2.12 -5.04 17.09
N ASP A 78 -2.51 -6.30 17.27
CA ASP A 78 -3.92 -6.73 17.37
C ASP A 78 -4.75 -6.19 16.19
N LEU A 79 -4.22 -6.46 14.99
CA LEU A 79 -4.83 -6.07 13.72
C LEU A 79 -5.96 -7.05 13.35
N PRO A 80 -7.02 -6.56 12.67
CA PRO A 80 -8.01 -7.40 12.03
C PRO A 80 -7.39 -8.51 11.16
N THR A 81 -8.11 -9.62 11.00
CA THR A 81 -7.74 -10.72 10.08
C THR A 81 -7.96 -10.36 8.60
N TRP A 82 -7.84 -9.07 8.27
CA TRP A 82 -7.88 -8.54 6.91
C TRP A 82 -6.70 -9.03 6.09
N GLN A 83 -6.91 -9.04 4.78
CA GLN A 83 -5.91 -9.44 3.79
C GLN A 83 -5.44 -8.21 3.00
N VAL A 84 -4.25 -8.33 2.41
CA VAL A 84 -3.80 -7.37 1.40
C VAL A 84 -4.67 -7.56 0.14
N ILE A 85 -5.34 -6.50 -0.28
CA ILE A 85 -6.20 -6.46 -1.46
C ILE A 85 -5.70 -5.48 -2.53
N GLY A 86 -4.61 -4.76 -2.26
CA GLY A 86 -3.98 -3.86 -3.20
C GLY A 86 -2.60 -3.43 -2.72
N LEU A 87 -1.69 -3.25 -3.68
CA LEU A 87 -0.33 -2.77 -3.47
C LEU A 87 0.02 -1.83 -4.62
N GLU A 88 0.45 -0.61 -4.28
CA GLU A 88 1.06 0.32 -5.22
C GLU A 88 2.46 0.68 -4.71
N ILE A 89 3.44 0.66 -5.62
CA ILE A 89 4.84 1.00 -5.32
C ILE A 89 5.30 1.96 -6.39
N LEU A 90 5.85 3.09 -5.95
CA LEU A 90 6.31 4.15 -6.84
C LEU A 90 7.73 4.54 -6.45
N GLU A 91 8.60 4.68 -7.44
CA GLU A 91 9.89 5.33 -7.23
C GLU A 91 9.66 6.78 -6.80
N ARG A 92 10.51 7.30 -5.90
CA ARG A 92 10.42 8.69 -5.39
C ARG A 92 10.23 9.73 -6.48
N ALA A 93 10.96 9.63 -7.59
CA ALA A 93 10.86 10.56 -8.71
C ALA A 93 9.48 10.51 -9.39
N MET A 94 8.90 9.31 -9.54
CA MET A 94 7.55 9.14 -10.09
C MET A 94 6.46 9.60 -9.12
N PHE A 95 6.62 9.37 -7.82
CA PHE A 95 5.66 9.88 -6.83
C PHE A 95 5.55 11.41 -6.89
N THR A 96 6.69 12.12 -6.98
CA THR A 96 6.74 13.58 -7.13
C THR A 96 6.20 14.06 -8.48
N SER A 97 6.40 13.31 -9.58
CA SER A 97 5.89 13.70 -10.91
C SER A 97 4.43 13.35 -11.14
N ARG A 98 3.87 12.36 -10.43
CA ARG A 98 2.45 11.99 -10.54
C ARG A 98 1.52 13.05 -9.95
N SER A 99 2.01 13.88 -9.02
CA SER A 99 1.34 15.14 -8.66
C SER A 99 1.32 16.17 -9.79
N ASP A 100 2.19 16.05 -10.80
CA ASP A 100 2.35 16.96 -11.94
C ASP A 100 1.84 16.38 -13.28
N SER A 101 1.09 15.27 -13.24
CA SER A 101 0.36 14.64 -14.36
C SER A 101 1.20 14.02 -15.50
N TRP A 102 1.66 12.78 -15.30
CA TRP A 102 2.03 11.88 -16.40
C TRP A 102 0.79 11.11 -16.88
N THR A 103 0.45 11.20 -18.17
CA THR A 103 -0.59 10.39 -18.82
C THR A 103 0.07 9.38 -19.77
N PRO A 104 0.09 8.07 -19.44
CA PRO A 104 0.64 7.07 -20.35
C PRO A 104 -0.20 7.00 -21.64
N PRO A 105 0.43 6.73 -22.80
CA PRO A 105 -0.32 6.43 -24.01
C PRO A 105 -1.17 5.18 -23.78
N VAL A 106 -2.48 5.30 -24.05
CA VAL A 106 -3.41 4.17 -23.97
C VAL A 106 -3.17 3.26 -25.16
N VAL A 107 -2.64 2.06 -24.94
CA VAL A 107 -2.69 0.99 -25.94
C VAL A 107 -4.14 0.50 -25.96
N GLY A 108 -4.82 0.73 -27.08
CA GLY A 108 -6.28 0.61 -27.19
C GLY A 108 -6.83 -0.69 -26.60
N VAL A 109 -7.84 -0.56 -25.73
CA VAL A 109 -8.63 -1.69 -25.25
C VAL A 109 -9.43 -2.19 -26.45
N ASN A 110 -9.15 -3.41 -26.91
CA ASN A 110 -9.90 -4.03 -28.00
C ASN A 110 -11.38 -4.12 -27.57
N ARG A 111 -12.22 -3.22 -28.07
CA ARG A 111 -13.66 -3.23 -27.78
C ARG A 111 -14.22 -4.50 -28.43
N PRO A 112 -14.80 -5.46 -27.70
CA PRO A 112 -15.41 -6.61 -28.34
C PRO A 112 -16.47 -6.11 -29.33
N ALA A 113 -16.39 -6.57 -30.58
CA ALA A 113 -17.36 -6.23 -31.60
C ALA A 113 -18.78 -6.58 -31.11
N PRO A 114 -19.79 -5.73 -31.34
CA PRO A 114 -21.15 -6.05 -30.94
C PRO A 114 -21.59 -7.34 -31.67
N VAL A 115 -22.00 -8.34 -30.90
CA VAL A 115 -22.63 -9.54 -31.44
C VAL A 115 -24.01 -9.16 -32.00
N PRO A 116 -24.29 -9.37 -33.29
CA PRO A 116 -25.63 -9.18 -33.82
C PRO A 116 -26.56 -10.26 -33.23
N PHE A 117 -27.71 -9.83 -32.72
CA PHE A 117 -28.83 -10.68 -32.30
C PHE A 117 -29.60 -11.22 -33.50
#